data_AF-A0A2E6MPD0-F1
#
_entry.id   AF-A0A2E6MPD0-F1
#
_cell.length_a   1.000
_cell.length_b   1.000
_cell.length_c   1.000
_cell.angle_alpha   90.00
_cell.angle_beta   90.00
_cell.angle_gamma   90.00
#
_symmetry.space_group_name_H-M   'P 1'
#
loop_
_entity.id
_entity.type
_entity.pdbx_description
1 polymer ?
#
loop_
_entity_poly.entity_id
_entity_poly.type
_entity_poly.pdbx_seq_one_letter_code
_entity_poly.pdbx_strand_id
1 'polypeptide(L)'
;MHSRAISKKALNTEDCLEIAAGISDLKHHTDPDINVVQGFKLHKDNANIMFSIAKQVFRGTALTDKQYILAKKLLLEYYQDQFEAHGIDLKEAVEKLRSPLRKIDSSHWIKRINKKDKYGSEHDTIAIRFPFNKKVIKYIEELKNSSDKEYSYEKHTHYFRYAEKYIWMLVNIAGKFENKFDIDQEILDVYKVLQGFQQSPHEYIPGIYNFDFKHLPNKAVDLFLTEVGQPNYQNLYMYYDRKDAYGINHFDEVALSKSRKDLSTLTNKVLERTGNLICVNSKTWQVSQVLEMIDELKRYPLLVLLEPNKAYEELSMMNSLLTNYVPRNEMSVMFRMDTKKGNNAIQFNRYVTTWGLNNSVDKNTRIVYISNNKVPKPLLKKGFRPKGIFQIGSRKTAHNINDYVHGHDFIVQYDEDVSPHYGYGYYKAEMI
;
A
#
# COMPACT_ATOMS: atom_id res chain seq x y z
N MET A 1 -14.42 -18.93 51.09
CA MET A 1 -14.15 -18.76 52.55
C MET A 1 -14.96 -17.57 53.04
N HIS A 2 -16.20 -17.82 53.48
CA HIS A 2 -17.02 -16.81 54.12
C HIS A 2 -16.68 -16.77 55.61
N SER A 3 -15.94 -15.75 56.05
CA SER A 3 -15.73 -15.45 57.48
C SER A 3 -16.86 -14.63 58.12
N ARG A 4 -17.94 -14.38 57.35
CA ARG A 4 -19.11 -13.63 57.76
C ARG A 4 -20.21 -14.60 58.18
N ALA A 5 -20.92 -14.31 59.27
CA ALA A 5 -22.16 -15.02 59.60
C ALA A 5 -23.20 -14.76 58.50
N ILE A 6 -23.59 -15.80 57.75
CA ILE A 6 -24.59 -15.70 56.68
C ILE A 6 -25.95 -16.10 57.24
N SER A 7 -26.93 -15.21 57.10
CA SER A 7 -28.35 -15.44 57.38
C SER A 7 -29.19 -14.85 56.25
N LYS A 8 -30.47 -15.23 56.14
CA LYS A 8 -31.38 -14.69 55.09
C LYS A 8 -31.45 -13.15 55.08
N LYS A 9 -31.30 -12.52 56.26
CA LYS A 9 -31.30 -11.05 56.43
C LYS A 9 -29.94 -10.39 56.15
N ALA A 10 -28.87 -11.18 56.06
CA ALA A 10 -27.51 -10.69 55.84
C ALA A 10 -27.04 -10.78 54.38
N LEU A 11 -27.88 -11.34 53.50
CA LEU A 11 -27.56 -11.48 52.07
C LEU A 11 -27.30 -10.13 51.41
N ASN A 12 -26.40 -10.14 50.43
CA ASN A 12 -26.04 -9.01 49.58
C ASN A 12 -26.29 -9.34 48.10
N THR A 13 -26.12 -8.35 47.22
CA THR A 13 -26.32 -8.50 45.78
C THR A 13 -25.51 -9.64 45.17
N GLU A 14 -24.25 -9.82 45.58
CA GLU A 14 -23.39 -10.90 45.10
C GLU A 14 -23.88 -12.28 45.56
N ASP A 15 -24.33 -12.41 46.81
CA ASP A 15 -24.94 -13.64 47.31
C ASP A 15 -26.21 -13.98 46.50
N CYS A 16 -27.09 -12.99 46.28
CA CYS A 16 -28.30 -13.17 45.47
C CYS A 16 -27.99 -13.58 44.02
N LEU A 17 -26.94 -13.02 43.42
CA LEU A 17 -26.48 -13.42 42.09
C LEU A 17 -26.02 -14.88 42.05
N GLU A 18 -25.22 -15.30 43.03
CA GLU A 18 -24.71 -16.67 43.15
C GLU A 18 -25.84 -17.69 43.39
N ILE A 19 -26.84 -17.32 44.22
CA ILE A 19 -28.04 -18.11 44.49
C ILE A 19 -28.87 -18.26 43.21
N ALA A 20 -29.20 -17.15 42.55
CA ALA A 20 -30.01 -17.15 41.33
C ALA A 20 -29.35 -17.96 40.20
N ALA A 21 -28.00 -17.95 40.14
CA ALA A 21 -27.22 -18.70 39.17
C ALA A 21 -26.93 -20.16 39.58
N GLY A 22 -27.32 -20.58 40.79
CA GLY A 22 -27.14 -21.96 41.28
C GLY A 22 -25.68 -22.34 41.60
N ILE A 23 -24.79 -21.36 41.77
CA ILE A 23 -23.36 -21.59 42.05
C ILE A 23 -22.95 -21.22 43.48
N SER A 24 -23.92 -20.84 44.30
CA SER A 24 -23.70 -20.49 45.70
C SER A 24 -23.21 -21.67 46.54
N ASP A 25 -22.29 -21.40 47.48
CA ASP A 25 -21.82 -22.38 48.48
C ASP A 25 -22.85 -22.58 49.63
N LEU A 26 -23.96 -21.83 49.63
CA LEU A 26 -24.99 -21.90 50.69
C LEU A 26 -25.68 -23.27 50.79
N LYS A 27 -25.69 -24.05 49.70
CA LYS A 27 -26.15 -25.45 49.68
C LYS A 27 -25.34 -26.39 50.60
N HIS A 28 -24.17 -25.96 51.06
CA HIS A 28 -23.32 -26.69 51.98
C HIS A 28 -23.24 -26.03 53.37
N HIS A 29 -24.11 -25.04 53.64
CA HIS A 29 -24.13 -24.35 54.92
C HIS A 29 -24.71 -25.25 56.03
N THR A 30 -24.16 -25.14 57.24
CA THR A 30 -24.57 -25.96 58.40
C THR A 30 -25.91 -25.52 59.01
N ASP A 31 -26.37 -24.31 58.69
CA ASP A 31 -27.67 -23.78 59.12
C ASP A 31 -28.81 -24.35 58.23
N PRO A 32 -29.79 -25.07 58.82
CA PRO A 32 -30.93 -25.64 58.09
C PRO A 32 -31.74 -24.60 57.32
N ASP A 33 -31.85 -23.36 57.82
CA ASP A 33 -32.65 -22.31 57.18
C ASP A 33 -31.98 -21.76 55.91
N ILE A 34 -30.67 -21.95 55.77
CA ILE A 34 -29.86 -21.47 54.65
C ILE A 34 -29.65 -22.58 53.60
N ASN A 35 -29.49 -23.83 54.04
CA ASN A 35 -29.30 -24.97 53.15
C ASN A 35 -30.51 -25.19 52.21
N VAL A 36 -31.72 -24.83 52.65
CA VAL A 36 -32.95 -24.91 51.83
C VAL A 36 -33.04 -23.84 50.74
N VAL A 37 -32.15 -22.85 50.69
CA VAL A 37 -32.15 -21.78 49.67
C VAL A 37 -31.51 -22.31 48.37
N GLN A 38 -32.30 -23.02 47.58
CA GLN A 38 -31.86 -23.68 46.35
C GLN A 38 -33.00 -23.77 45.31
N GLY A 39 -32.73 -24.35 44.14
CA GLY A 39 -33.77 -24.59 43.13
C GLY A 39 -34.17 -23.36 42.29
N PHE A 40 -33.39 -22.29 42.36
CA PHE A 40 -33.56 -21.12 41.50
C PHE A 40 -33.38 -21.49 40.03
N LYS A 41 -34.20 -20.91 39.16
CA LYS A 41 -34.14 -21.07 37.71
C LYS A 41 -33.84 -19.73 37.06
N LEU A 42 -32.73 -19.67 36.33
CA LEU A 42 -32.39 -18.50 35.52
C LEU A 42 -33.45 -18.28 34.43
N HIS A 43 -33.89 -17.03 34.28
CA HIS A 43 -34.80 -16.66 33.20
C HIS A 43 -34.06 -16.73 31.84
N LYS A 44 -34.73 -17.19 30.79
CA LYS A 44 -34.09 -17.47 29.49
C LYS A 44 -33.41 -16.24 28.89
N ASP A 45 -34.03 -15.08 29.04
CA ASP A 45 -33.57 -13.83 28.41
C ASP A 45 -32.29 -13.26 29.02
N ASN A 46 -31.99 -13.60 30.27
CA ASN A 46 -30.87 -13.02 31.03
C ASN A 46 -29.92 -14.07 31.62
N ALA A 47 -30.17 -15.37 31.39
CA ALA A 47 -29.39 -16.46 31.97
C ALA A 47 -27.88 -16.31 31.73
N ASN A 48 -27.47 -15.98 30.49
CA ASN A 48 -26.06 -15.85 30.13
C ASN A 48 -25.37 -14.70 30.89
N ILE A 49 -26.02 -13.54 31.01
CA ILE A 49 -25.43 -12.38 31.68
C ILE A 49 -25.43 -12.54 33.19
N MET A 50 -26.52 -13.07 33.76
CA MET A 50 -26.62 -13.37 35.19
C MET A 50 -25.56 -14.39 35.63
N PHE A 51 -25.43 -15.49 34.89
CA PHE A 51 -24.43 -16.53 35.18
C PHE A 51 -22.99 -16.00 35.04
N SER A 52 -22.71 -15.18 34.01
CA SER A 52 -21.40 -14.57 33.79
C SER A 52 -20.99 -13.64 34.95
N ILE A 53 -21.91 -12.79 35.41
CA ILE A 53 -21.66 -11.88 36.54
C ILE A 53 -21.52 -12.68 37.85
N ALA A 54 -22.40 -13.65 38.11
CA ALA A 54 -22.34 -14.52 39.28
C ALA A 54 -20.99 -15.24 39.38
N LYS A 55 -20.48 -15.80 38.27
CA LYS A 55 -19.18 -16.47 38.23
C LYS A 55 -18.01 -15.54 38.55
N GLN A 56 -18.09 -14.26 38.19
CA GLN A 56 -17.07 -13.26 38.51
C GLN A 56 -17.02 -12.97 40.02
N VAL A 57 -18.18 -12.71 40.62
CA VAL A 57 -18.27 -12.41 42.07
C VAL A 57 -17.95 -13.61 42.93
N PHE A 58 -18.34 -14.82 42.51
CA PHE A 58 -17.98 -16.08 43.17
C PHE A 58 -16.46 -16.29 43.22
N ARG A 59 -15.74 -15.89 42.17
CA ARG A 59 -14.27 -15.92 42.11
C ARG A 59 -13.58 -14.78 42.87
N GLY A 60 -14.35 -13.91 43.54
CA GLY A 60 -13.83 -12.77 44.30
C GLY A 60 -13.60 -11.50 43.48
N THR A 61 -14.10 -11.41 42.24
CA THR A 61 -14.05 -10.16 41.47
C THR A 61 -15.23 -9.27 41.86
N ALA A 62 -14.95 -8.12 42.49
CA ALA A 62 -16.00 -7.16 42.85
C ALA A 62 -16.78 -6.64 41.63
N LEU A 63 -18.04 -6.25 41.85
CA LEU A 63 -18.89 -5.65 40.81
C LEU A 63 -18.37 -4.28 40.39
N THR A 64 -18.56 -3.92 39.13
CA THR A 64 -18.47 -2.52 38.66
C THR A 64 -19.81 -1.81 38.85
N ASP A 65 -19.82 -0.48 38.82
CA ASP A 65 -21.07 0.31 38.93
C ASP A 65 -22.14 -0.14 37.94
N LYS A 66 -21.75 -0.36 36.67
CA LYS A 66 -22.68 -0.83 35.62
C LYS A 66 -23.18 -2.25 35.87
N GLN A 67 -22.31 -3.14 36.35
CA GLN A 67 -22.70 -4.50 36.69
C GLN A 67 -23.64 -4.53 37.89
N TYR A 68 -23.39 -3.70 38.91
CA TYR A 68 -24.25 -3.58 40.09
C TYR A 68 -25.65 -3.08 39.71
N ILE A 69 -25.74 -1.97 38.96
CA ILE A 69 -27.02 -1.43 38.49
C ILE A 69 -27.79 -2.47 37.67
N LEU A 70 -27.11 -3.15 36.74
CA LEU A 70 -27.72 -4.17 35.90
C LEU A 70 -28.18 -5.39 36.71
N ALA A 71 -27.32 -5.91 37.58
CA ALA A 71 -27.63 -7.07 38.43
C ALA A 71 -28.82 -6.78 39.34
N LYS A 72 -28.83 -5.61 39.99
CA LYS A 72 -29.94 -5.14 40.83
C LYS A 72 -31.25 -5.08 40.05
N LYS A 73 -31.24 -4.46 38.86
CA LYS A 73 -32.40 -4.39 37.98
C LYS A 73 -32.92 -5.79 37.62
N LEU A 74 -32.05 -6.67 37.14
CA LEU A 74 -32.45 -8.01 36.69
C LEU A 74 -32.94 -8.88 37.84
N LEU A 75 -32.30 -8.83 39.01
CA LEU A 75 -32.73 -9.54 40.22
C LEU A 75 -34.15 -9.14 40.61
N LEU A 76 -34.43 -7.83 40.68
CA LEU A 76 -35.75 -7.33 41.06
C LEU A 76 -36.83 -7.64 40.01
N GLU A 77 -36.52 -7.49 38.71
CA GLU A 77 -37.52 -7.67 37.65
C GLU A 77 -37.88 -9.14 37.38
N TYR A 78 -36.95 -10.08 37.53
CA TYR A 78 -37.11 -11.46 37.06
C TYR A 78 -37.10 -12.54 38.16
N TYR A 79 -36.63 -12.21 39.36
CA TYR A 79 -36.35 -13.23 40.37
C TYR A 79 -37.03 -12.97 41.71
N GLN A 80 -37.74 -11.86 41.89
CA GLN A 80 -38.37 -11.48 43.15
C GLN A 80 -39.24 -12.61 43.73
N ASP A 81 -40.14 -13.19 42.93
CA ASP A 81 -41.01 -14.30 43.36
C ASP A 81 -40.24 -15.52 43.87
N GLN A 82 -39.10 -15.84 43.24
CA GLN A 82 -38.27 -16.98 43.64
C GLN A 82 -37.58 -16.72 44.98
N PHE A 83 -37.20 -15.46 45.27
CA PHE A 83 -36.63 -15.08 46.56
C PHE A 83 -37.69 -14.98 47.67
N GLU A 84 -38.88 -14.45 47.36
CA GLU A 84 -40.01 -14.39 48.29
C GLU A 84 -40.48 -15.78 48.71
N ALA A 85 -40.49 -16.75 47.79
CA ALA A 85 -40.79 -18.17 48.10
C ALA A 85 -39.83 -18.78 49.14
N HIS A 86 -38.63 -18.22 49.30
CA HIS A 86 -37.64 -18.64 50.29
C HIS A 86 -37.61 -17.72 51.54
N GLY A 87 -38.52 -16.75 51.64
CA GLY A 87 -38.59 -15.78 52.73
C GLY A 87 -37.42 -14.80 52.76
N ILE A 88 -36.86 -14.47 51.59
CA ILE A 88 -35.75 -13.53 51.45
C ILE A 88 -36.29 -12.18 50.95
N ASP A 89 -36.04 -11.11 51.70
CA ASP A 89 -36.30 -9.74 51.23
C ASP A 89 -35.22 -9.33 50.22
N LEU A 90 -35.52 -9.55 48.94
CA LEU A 90 -34.62 -9.20 47.86
C LEU A 90 -34.37 -7.69 47.76
N LYS A 91 -35.36 -6.85 48.10
CA LYS A 91 -35.24 -5.40 48.01
C LYS A 91 -34.21 -4.87 48.99
N GLU A 92 -34.16 -5.45 50.19
CA GLU A 92 -33.13 -5.11 51.18
C GLU A 92 -31.75 -5.68 50.79
N ALA A 93 -31.72 -6.93 50.29
CA ALA A 93 -30.46 -7.61 49.96
C ALA A 93 -29.69 -6.92 48.82
N VAL A 94 -30.40 -6.43 47.79
CA VAL A 94 -29.75 -5.82 46.62
C VAL A 94 -29.16 -4.43 46.88
N GLU A 95 -29.39 -3.84 48.05
CA GLU A 95 -28.76 -2.57 48.48
C GLU A 95 -27.43 -2.80 49.20
N LYS A 96 -27.13 -4.05 49.58
CA LYS A 96 -25.90 -4.42 50.28
C LYS A 96 -24.90 -4.98 49.29
N LEU A 97 -23.63 -4.67 49.49
CA LEU A 97 -22.52 -5.19 48.69
C LEU A 97 -21.59 -6.03 49.56
N ARG A 98 -21.10 -7.15 49.01
CA ARG A 98 -20.05 -7.96 49.64
C ARG A 98 -18.70 -7.22 49.63
N SER A 99 -18.43 -6.46 48.57
CA SER A 99 -17.19 -5.70 48.43
C SER A 99 -17.45 -4.35 47.75
N PRO A 100 -16.62 -3.31 48.00
CA PRO A 100 -16.76 -2.03 47.31
C PRO A 100 -16.72 -2.21 45.79
N LEU A 101 -17.50 -1.39 45.08
CA LEU A 101 -17.54 -1.41 43.63
C LEU A 101 -16.15 -1.11 43.05
N ARG A 102 -15.68 -1.95 42.14
CA ARG A 102 -14.37 -1.76 41.49
C ARG A 102 -14.49 -0.79 40.31
N LYS A 103 -13.45 0.02 40.12
CA LYS A 103 -13.28 0.85 38.92
C LYS A 103 -12.53 0.07 37.85
N ILE A 104 -13.00 0.16 36.60
CA ILE A 104 -12.28 -0.35 35.43
C ILE A 104 -11.56 0.82 34.77
N ASP A 105 -10.30 0.61 34.43
CA ASP A 105 -9.58 1.54 33.55
C ASP A 105 -10.19 1.47 32.13
N SER A 106 -10.96 2.50 31.79
CA SER A 106 -11.51 2.73 30.45
C SER A 106 -10.78 3.87 29.73
N SER A 107 -9.55 4.20 30.13
CA SER A 107 -8.77 5.26 29.49
C SER A 107 -8.56 4.98 28.01
N HIS A 108 -8.73 6.04 27.22
CA HIS A 108 -8.44 6.04 25.79
C HIS A 108 -7.23 6.93 25.58
N TRP A 109 -6.17 6.40 24.99
CA TRP A 109 -4.95 7.18 24.76
C TRP A 109 -4.16 6.71 23.55
N ILE A 110 -3.31 7.60 23.03
CA ILE A 110 -2.27 7.29 22.05
C ILE A 110 -0.93 7.77 22.61
N LYS A 111 0.03 6.86 22.75
CA LYS A 111 1.32 7.15 23.39
C LYS A 111 2.51 6.60 22.61
N ARG A 112 3.65 7.25 22.74
CA ARG A 112 4.95 6.71 22.30
C ARG A 112 5.51 5.87 23.43
N ILE A 113 5.92 4.65 23.12
CA ILE A 113 6.47 3.73 24.11
C ILE A 113 7.68 3.00 23.53
N ASN A 114 8.62 2.64 24.41
CA ASN A 114 9.69 1.71 24.07
C ASN A 114 9.23 0.29 24.37
N LYS A 115 9.20 -0.56 23.34
CA LYS A 115 8.79 -1.96 23.45
C LYS A 115 9.97 -2.88 23.13
N LYS A 116 10.21 -3.85 24.00
CA LYS A 116 11.20 -4.90 23.74
C LYS A 116 10.65 -5.93 22.77
N ASP A 117 11.44 -6.29 21.77
CA ASP A 117 11.16 -7.44 20.92
C ASP A 117 11.51 -8.76 21.63
N LYS A 118 11.28 -9.87 20.94
CA LYS A 118 11.59 -11.24 21.41
C LYS A 118 13.09 -11.49 21.68
N TYR A 119 13.97 -10.62 21.19
CA TYR A 119 15.41 -10.68 21.39
C TYR A 119 15.90 -9.70 22.45
N GLY A 120 14.99 -8.93 23.08
CA GLY A 120 15.29 -7.95 24.11
C GLY A 120 15.69 -6.57 23.59
N SER A 121 15.67 -6.35 22.27
CA SER A 121 15.98 -5.04 21.66
C SER A 121 14.80 -4.09 21.84
N GLU A 122 15.06 -2.86 22.28
CA GLU A 122 14.04 -1.83 22.42
C GLU A 122 13.79 -1.13 21.08
N HIS A 123 12.51 -0.99 20.74
CA HIS A 123 12.05 -0.30 19.55
C HIS A 123 11.03 0.77 19.91
N ASP A 124 11.20 1.94 19.31
CA ASP A 124 10.21 3.01 19.35
C ASP A 124 8.91 2.54 18.71
N THR A 125 7.83 2.61 19.49
CA THR A 125 6.51 2.10 19.13
C THR A 125 5.45 3.16 19.41
N ILE A 126 4.46 3.28 18.53
CA ILE A 126 3.23 4.04 18.82
C ILE A 126 2.14 3.06 19.25
N ALA A 127 1.50 3.37 20.37
CA ALA A 127 0.49 2.54 20.99
C ALA A 127 -0.83 3.28 21.10
N ILE A 128 -1.93 2.62 20.77
CA ILE A 128 -3.29 3.14 20.96
C ILE A 128 -4.07 2.18 21.86
N ARG A 129 -4.65 2.71 22.94
CA ARG A 129 -5.46 1.97 23.90
C ARG A 129 -6.90 2.45 23.86
N PHE A 130 -7.84 1.53 23.80
CA PHE A 130 -9.28 1.84 23.78
C PHE A 130 -10.11 0.65 24.30
N PRO A 131 -10.25 0.48 25.61
CA PRO A 131 -11.02 -0.62 26.17
C PRO A 131 -12.49 -0.54 25.76
N PHE A 132 -13.07 -1.67 25.35
CA PHE A 132 -14.51 -1.84 25.10
C PHE A 132 -15.11 -0.98 23.97
N ASN A 133 -14.30 -0.42 23.06
CA ASN A 133 -14.79 0.35 21.91
C ASN A 133 -14.69 -0.43 20.59
N LYS A 134 -15.77 -1.14 20.22
CA LYS A 134 -15.81 -1.96 19.00
C LYS A 134 -15.72 -1.15 17.70
N LYS A 135 -16.13 0.13 17.71
CA LYS A 135 -16.09 0.97 16.50
C LYS A 135 -14.64 1.31 16.11
N VAL A 136 -13.77 1.55 17.09
CA VAL A 136 -12.33 1.79 16.86
C VAL A 136 -11.66 0.55 16.27
N ILE A 137 -12.03 -0.66 16.73
CA ILE A 137 -11.45 -1.93 16.23
C ILE A 137 -11.53 -2.03 14.71
N LYS A 138 -12.67 -1.65 14.11
CA LYS A 138 -12.86 -1.70 12.65
C LYS A 138 -11.80 -0.89 11.90
N TYR A 139 -11.55 0.34 12.30
CA TYR A 139 -10.53 1.20 11.66
C TYR A 139 -9.11 0.71 11.94
N ILE A 140 -8.89 0.11 13.12
CA ILE A 140 -7.61 -0.49 13.47
C ILE A 140 -7.34 -1.77 12.67
N GLU A 141 -8.37 -2.52 12.28
CA GLU A 141 -8.20 -3.70 11.40
C GLU A 141 -7.78 -3.32 9.98
N GLU A 142 -8.27 -2.20 9.44
CA GLU A 142 -7.81 -1.67 8.15
C GLU A 142 -6.32 -1.27 8.17
N LEU A 143 -5.78 -0.96 9.36
CA LEU A 143 -4.35 -0.68 9.55
C LEU A 143 -3.47 -1.93 9.63
N LYS A 144 -4.06 -3.08 9.97
CA LYS A 144 -3.33 -4.33 10.10
C LYS A 144 -3.08 -4.89 8.71
N ASN A 145 -1.99 -4.49 8.07
CA ASN A 145 -1.52 -5.22 6.91
C ASN A 145 -1.07 -6.61 7.34
N SER A 146 -1.52 -7.65 6.63
CA SER A 146 -1.14 -9.05 6.89
C SER A 146 0.37 -9.32 6.79
N SER A 147 1.11 -8.40 6.18
CA SER A 147 2.58 -8.42 6.05
C SER A 147 3.33 -7.61 7.12
N ASP A 148 2.63 -6.87 7.99
CA ASP A 148 3.27 -5.97 8.95
C ASP A 148 3.69 -6.72 10.22
N LYS A 149 4.92 -7.24 10.21
CA LYS A 149 5.49 -8.05 11.29
C LYS A 149 5.67 -7.28 12.60
N GLU A 150 5.56 -5.95 12.58
CA GLU A 150 5.79 -5.07 13.73
C GLU A 150 4.50 -4.73 14.50
N TYR A 151 3.33 -5.13 13.99
CA TYR A 151 2.07 -4.99 14.72
C TYR A 151 1.94 -6.00 15.86
N SER A 152 1.44 -5.56 17.02
CA SER A 152 1.07 -6.46 18.12
C SER A 152 -0.10 -5.94 18.94
N TYR A 153 -0.72 -6.82 19.74
CA TYR A 153 -1.85 -6.48 20.60
C TYR A 153 -1.69 -7.10 21.99
N GLU A 154 -1.90 -6.30 23.03
CA GLU A 154 -1.92 -6.76 24.42
C GLU A 154 -2.86 -5.90 25.27
N LYS A 155 -3.72 -6.54 26.09
CA LYS A 155 -4.56 -5.89 27.12
C LYS A 155 -5.28 -4.62 26.62
N HIS A 156 -6.03 -4.71 25.52
CA HIS A 156 -6.76 -3.58 24.89
C HIS A 156 -5.87 -2.47 24.29
N THR A 157 -4.59 -2.77 24.06
CA THR A 157 -3.63 -1.84 23.48
C THR A 157 -3.10 -2.43 22.18
N HIS A 158 -3.16 -1.64 21.10
CA HIS A 158 -2.60 -1.98 19.80
C HIS A 158 -1.30 -1.23 19.60
N TYR A 159 -0.28 -1.92 19.10
CA TYR A 159 1.06 -1.42 18.94
C TYR A 159 1.44 -1.45 17.47
N PHE A 160 2.03 -0.36 17.01
CA PHE A 160 2.56 -0.19 15.65
C PHE A 160 3.96 0.39 15.72
N ARG A 161 4.76 0.15 14.68
CA ARG A 161 6.05 0.84 14.50
C ARG A 161 5.87 2.34 14.66
N TYR A 162 6.81 3.02 15.30
CA TYR A 162 6.82 4.47 15.29
C TYR A 162 7.17 4.98 13.88
N ALA A 163 6.16 5.46 13.15
CA ALA A 163 6.29 6.03 11.80
C ALA A 163 5.15 7.03 11.53
N GLU A 164 5.42 8.01 10.67
CA GLU A 164 4.53 9.13 10.33
C GLU A 164 3.16 8.66 9.85
N LYS A 165 3.13 7.60 9.02
CA LYS A 165 1.88 7.02 8.53
C LYS A 165 0.96 6.55 9.66
N TYR A 166 1.51 5.94 10.72
CA TYR A 166 0.71 5.45 11.84
C TYR A 166 0.30 6.60 12.76
N ILE A 167 1.18 7.58 12.98
CA ILE A 167 0.83 8.82 13.69
C ILE A 167 -0.38 9.49 13.02
N TRP A 168 -0.28 9.73 11.71
CA TRP A 168 -1.36 10.32 10.91
C TRP A 168 -2.67 9.55 11.06
N MET A 169 -2.64 8.23 10.85
CA MET A 169 -3.85 7.43 10.85
C MET A 169 -4.46 7.28 12.25
N LEU A 170 -3.65 7.05 13.29
CA LEU A 170 -4.15 6.86 14.65
C LEU A 170 -4.75 8.14 15.23
N VAL A 171 -4.12 9.29 15.04
CA VAL A 171 -4.67 10.58 15.51
C VAL A 171 -5.97 10.91 14.76
N ASN A 172 -6.03 10.68 13.45
CA ASN A 172 -7.27 10.84 12.68
C ASN A 172 -8.37 9.87 13.12
N ILE A 173 -8.04 8.62 13.46
CA ILE A 173 -8.99 7.66 14.03
C ILE A 173 -9.51 8.18 15.37
N ALA A 174 -8.62 8.58 16.28
CA ALA A 174 -9.02 9.12 17.58
C ALA A 174 -9.95 10.33 17.46
N GLY A 175 -9.68 11.24 16.50
CA GLY A 175 -10.52 12.40 16.22
C GLY A 175 -11.95 12.09 15.75
N LYS A 176 -12.25 10.85 15.33
CA LYS A 176 -13.61 10.43 14.92
C LYS A 176 -14.53 10.07 16.08
N PHE A 177 -14.04 10.02 17.31
CA PHE A 177 -14.80 9.52 18.46
C PHE A 177 -15.11 10.63 19.47
N GLU A 178 -16.30 10.56 20.07
CA GLU A 178 -16.76 11.49 21.11
C GLU A 178 -15.89 11.43 22.39
N ASN A 179 -15.36 10.24 22.71
CA ASN A 179 -14.41 10.08 23.80
C ASN A 179 -13.06 10.67 23.39
N LYS A 180 -12.65 11.75 24.07
CA LYS A 180 -11.32 12.34 23.86
C LYS A 180 -10.24 11.33 24.25
N PHE A 181 -9.41 10.96 23.27
CA PHE A 181 -8.17 10.25 23.54
C PHE A 181 -7.17 11.23 24.17
N ASP A 182 -6.48 10.78 25.22
CA ASP A 182 -5.29 11.44 25.73
C ASP A 182 -4.10 11.09 24.81
N ILE A 183 -3.57 12.07 24.08
CA ILE A 183 -2.53 11.85 23.06
C ILE A 183 -1.26 12.55 23.50
N ASP A 184 -0.14 11.83 23.52
CA ASP A 184 1.16 12.40 23.87
C ASP A 184 1.50 13.61 22.98
N GLN A 185 2.05 14.67 23.59
CA GLN A 185 2.32 15.93 22.89
C GLN A 185 3.27 15.76 21.71
N GLU A 186 4.30 14.90 21.83
CA GLU A 186 5.22 14.59 20.73
C GLU A 186 4.51 14.05 19.49
N ILE A 187 3.47 13.22 19.69
CA ILE A 187 2.68 12.64 18.60
C ILE A 187 1.83 13.73 17.94
N LEU A 188 1.22 14.61 18.75
CA LEU A 188 0.45 15.74 18.23
C LEU A 188 1.32 16.72 17.46
N ASP A 189 2.55 16.94 17.89
CA ASP A 189 3.48 17.85 17.21
C ASP A 189 3.89 17.30 15.84
N VAL A 190 4.24 16.01 15.75
CA VAL A 190 4.47 15.36 14.45
C VAL A 190 3.21 15.41 13.58
N TYR A 191 2.04 15.11 14.15
CA TYR A 191 0.77 15.17 13.41
C TYR A 191 0.49 16.57 12.83
N LYS A 192 0.76 17.66 13.58
CA LYS A 192 0.62 19.04 13.08
C LYS A 192 1.54 19.32 11.89
N VAL A 193 2.78 18.83 11.91
CA VAL A 193 3.70 18.95 10.77
C VAL A 193 3.12 18.23 9.54
N LEU A 194 2.61 17.01 9.72
CA LEU A 194 1.96 16.24 8.65
C LEU A 194 0.69 16.94 8.12
N GLN A 195 -0.09 17.59 8.99
CA GLN A 195 -1.21 18.43 8.57
C GLN A 195 -0.75 19.60 7.71
N GLY A 196 0.37 20.25 8.05
CA GLY A 196 0.98 21.29 7.24
C GLY A 196 1.31 20.80 5.82
N PHE A 197 1.91 19.62 5.68
CA PHE A 197 2.19 19.02 4.37
C PHE A 197 0.93 18.75 3.54
N GLN A 198 -0.17 18.34 4.18
CA GLN A 198 -1.45 18.09 3.50
C GLN A 198 -2.15 19.38 3.08
N GLN A 199 -2.00 20.47 3.85
CA GLN A 199 -2.60 21.77 3.52
C GLN A 199 -1.83 22.50 2.42
N SER A 200 -0.51 22.34 2.37
CA SER A 200 0.37 23.00 1.41
C SER A 200 1.22 22.01 0.60
N PRO A 201 0.63 21.06 -0.15
CA PRO A 201 1.41 20.06 -0.90
C PRO A 201 2.35 20.70 -1.94
N HIS A 202 1.96 21.83 -2.51
CA HIS A 202 2.74 22.59 -3.48
C HIS A 202 4.06 23.19 -2.93
N GLU A 203 4.25 23.20 -1.61
CA GLU A 203 5.49 23.63 -0.95
C GLU A 203 6.51 22.49 -0.77
N TYR A 204 6.13 21.24 -1.07
CA TYR A 204 6.99 20.08 -0.78
C TYR A 204 7.08 19.08 -1.94
N ILE A 205 6.05 18.97 -2.78
CA ILE A 205 5.99 17.95 -3.83
C ILE A 205 6.85 18.39 -5.03
N PRO A 206 7.84 17.59 -5.46
CA PRO A 206 8.63 17.89 -6.65
C PRO A 206 7.73 17.96 -7.88
N GLY A 207 7.83 19.03 -8.65
CA GLY A 207 6.83 19.30 -9.67
C GLY A 207 7.17 20.42 -10.62
N ILE A 208 6.35 20.52 -11.66
CA ILE A 208 6.31 21.68 -12.58
C ILE A 208 5.03 22.45 -12.27
N TYR A 209 5.18 23.65 -11.72
CA TYR A 209 4.11 24.57 -11.33
C TYR A 209 4.20 25.82 -12.19
N ASN A 210 3.16 26.14 -12.94
CA ASN A 210 3.12 27.26 -13.89
C ASN A 210 4.36 27.28 -14.80
N PHE A 211 4.76 26.11 -15.28
CA PHE A 211 5.97 25.88 -16.09
C PHE A 211 7.33 26.08 -15.38
N ASP A 212 7.33 26.34 -14.08
CA ASP A 212 8.55 26.40 -13.27
C ASP A 212 8.76 25.12 -12.46
N PHE A 213 9.99 24.63 -12.41
CA PHE A 213 10.37 23.55 -11.51
C PHE A 213 10.34 24.02 -10.05
N LYS A 214 9.74 23.22 -9.17
CA LYS A 214 9.75 23.41 -7.71
C LYS A 214 10.17 22.11 -7.04
N HIS A 215 10.85 22.24 -5.89
CA HIS A 215 11.25 21.13 -5.00
C HIS A 215 12.08 20.04 -5.67
N LEU A 216 12.84 20.42 -6.71
CA LEU A 216 13.77 19.55 -7.43
C LEU A 216 15.20 20.06 -7.25
N PRO A 217 16.21 19.18 -7.19
CA PRO A 217 17.61 19.60 -7.16
C PRO A 217 18.00 20.36 -8.43
N ASN A 218 18.70 21.50 -8.30
CA ASN A 218 19.10 22.33 -9.45
C ASN A 218 19.87 21.55 -10.53
N LYS A 219 20.77 20.63 -10.13
CA LYS A 219 21.51 19.78 -11.08
C LYS A 219 20.58 18.92 -11.95
N ALA A 220 19.46 18.46 -11.41
CA ALA A 220 18.47 17.70 -12.18
C ALA A 220 17.75 18.64 -13.16
N VAL A 221 17.35 19.82 -12.69
CA VAL A 221 16.73 20.87 -13.52
C VAL A 221 17.62 21.25 -14.71
N ASP A 222 18.92 21.46 -14.50
CA ASP A 222 19.86 21.79 -15.57
C ASP A 222 19.92 20.70 -16.66
N LEU A 223 19.91 19.42 -16.24
CA LEU A 223 19.88 18.28 -17.16
C LEU A 223 18.57 18.23 -17.95
N PHE A 224 17.45 18.41 -17.27
CA PHE A 224 16.11 18.42 -17.86
C PHE A 224 15.97 19.53 -18.92
N LEU A 225 16.42 20.74 -18.59
CA LEU A 225 16.44 21.87 -19.50
C LEU A 225 17.36 21.65 -20.70
N THR A 226 18.50 20.99 -20.50
CA THR A 226 19.40 20.62 -21.60
C THR A 226 18.75 19.59 -22.53
N GLU A 227 17.95 18.67 -21.99
CA GLU A 227 17.34 17.59 -22.75
C GLU A 227 16.04 17.96 -23.47
N VAL A 228 15.16 18.74 -22.82
CA VAL A 228 13.78 19.00 -23.26
C VAL A 228 13.50 20.50 -23.45
N GLY A 229 14.31 21.38 -22.85
CA GLY A 229 14.10 22.83 -22.85
C GLY A 229 13.13 23.30 -21.78
N GLN A 230 12.92 24.62 -21.67
CA GLN A 230 12.02 25.19 -20.65
C GLN A 230 10.59 24.63 -20.80
N PRO A 231 9.93 24.20 -19.71
CA PRO A 231 8.55 23.72 -19.77
C PRO A 231 7.63 24.77 -20.40
N ASN A 232 6.74 24.31 -21.28
CA ASN A 232 5.72 25.12 -21.95
C ASN A 232 4.64 24.20 -22.53
N TYR A 233 3.64 24.78 -23.19
CA TYR A 233 2.56 24.00 -23.80
C TYR A 233 3.02 23.03 -24.89
N GLN A 234 4.18 23.25 -25.53
CA GLN A 234 4.68 22.42 -26.63
C GLN A 234 5.54 21.23 -26.16
N ASN A 235 6.00 21.20 -24.90
CA ASN A 235 6.88 20.13 -24.41
C ASN A 235 6.50 19.56 -23.03
N LEU A 236 5.47 20.08 -22.34
CA LEU A 236 5.10 19.59 -21.01
C LEU A 236 4.75 18.08 -20.99
N TYR A 237 4.18 17.55 -22.07
CA TYR A 237 3.92 16.11 -22.20
C TYR A 237 5.21 15.28 -22.23
N MET A 238 6.33 15.83 -22.72
CA MET A 238 7.63 15.14 -22.72
C MET A 238 8.19 15.00 -21.31
N TYR A 239 7.91 15.98 -20.45
CA TYR A 239 8.21 15.90 -19.02
C TYR A 239 7.31 14.87 -18.32
N TYR A 240 6.02 14.86 -18.65
CA TYR A 240 5.10 13.87 -18.11
C TYR A 240 5.45 12.43 -18.52
N ASP A 241 5.90 12.26 -19.77
CA ASP A 241 6.42 11.00 -20.27
C ASP A 241 7.63 10.50 -19.46
N ARG A 242 8.45 11.41 -18.92
CA ARG A 242 9.69 11.07 -18.17
C ARG A 242 9.52 11.22 -16.66
N LYS A 243 8.29 11.42 -16.17
CA LYS A 243 7.99 11.82 -14.78
C LYS A 243 8.64 10.93 -13.73
N ASP A 244 8.60 9.61 -13.92
CA ASP A 244 9.14 8.66 -12.96
C ASP A 244 10.68 8.65 -12.97
N ALA A 245 11.29 8.74 -14.15
CA ALA A 245 12.74 8.83 -14.31
C ALA A 245 13.30 10.15 -13.77
N TYR A 246 12.51 11.24 -13.85
CA TYR A 246 12.88 12.57 -13.40
C TYR A 246 12.46 12.87 -11.95
N GLY A 247 11.63 12.01 -11.33
CA GLY A 247 11.10 12.24 -9.99
C GLY A 247 10.15 13.44 -9.91
N ILE A 248 9.36 13.68 -10.95
CA ILE A 248 8.39 14.77 -11.03
C ILE A 248 7.00 14.22 -10.71
N ASN A 249 6.37 14.75 -9.67
CA ASN A 249 5.13 14.22 -9.11
C ASN A 249 3.93 15.15 -9.30
N HIS A 250 4.16 16.42 -9.63
CA HIS A 250 3.11 17.40 -9.90
C HIS A 250 3.22 18.03 -11.29
N PHE A 251 2.07 18.17 -11.94
CA PHE A 251 1.86 18.90 -13.19
C PHE A 251 0.51 19.64 -13.10
N ASP A 252 0.45 20.85 -13.63
CA ASP A 252 -0.84 21.55 -13.74
C ASP A 252 -1.71 20.90 -14.83
N GLU A 253 -2.82 20.28 -14.42
CA GLU A 253 -3.66 19.43 -15.27
C GLU A 253 -4.15 20.13 -16.54
N VAL A 254 -4.55 21.40 -16.43
CA VAL A 254 -5.01 22.19 -17.58
C VAL A 254 -3.89 22.41 -18.58
N ALA A 255 -2.67 22.68 -18.10
CA ALA A 255 -1.53 22.90 -18.98
C ALA A 255 -1.09 21.60 -19.64
N LEU A 256 -1.09 20.51 -18.87
CA LEU A 256 -0.77 19.18 -19.34
C LEU A 256 -1.75 18.70 -20.41
N SER A 257 -3.06 18.86 -20.18
CA SER A 257 -4.11 18.53 -21.15
C SER A 257 -3.92 19.29 -22.46
N LYS A 258 -3.65 20.60 -22.40
CA LYS A 258 -3.35 21.41 -23.59
C LYS A 258 -2.11 20.91 -24.33
N SER A 259 -1.06 20.51 -23.60
CA SER A 259 0.18 20.03 -24.23
C SER A 259 0.03 18.71 -24.99
N ARG A 260 -1.01 17.94 -24.69
CA ARG A 260 -1.25 16.62 -25.28
C ARG A 260 -2.29 16.62 -26.39
N LYS A 261 -2.97 17.74 -26.61
CA LYS A 261 -4.15 17.84 -27.47
C LYS A 261 -3.89 17.37 -28.90
N ASP A 262 -2.71 17.68 -29.42
CA ASP A 262 -2.35 17.41 -30.82
C ASP A 262 -1.54 16.11 -30.98
N LEU A 263 -1.36 15.33 -29.90
CA LEU A 263 -0.66 14.05 -29.95
C LEU A 263 -1.57 12.94 -30.46
N SER A 264 -0.98 11.95 -31.12
CA SER A 264 -1.68 10.75 -31.56
C SER A 264 -2.37 10.01 -30.41
N THR A 265 -3.41 9.25 -30.73
CA THR A 265 -4.16 8.44 -29.75
C THR A 265 -3.25 7.44 -29.04
N LEU A 266 -2.30 6.83 -29.76
CA LEU A 266 -1.35 5.89 -29.18
C LEU A 266 -0.42 6.60 -28.18
N THR A 267 0.11 7.78 -28.53
CA THR A 267 0.97 8.55 -27.62
C THR A 267 0.25 8.94 -26.34
N ASN A 268 -1.00 9.42 -26.45
CA ASN A 268 -1.81 9.73 -25.28
C ASN A 268 -2.01 8.52 -24.36
N LYS A 269 -2.20 7.32 -24.94
CA LYS A 269 -2.29 6.07 -24.17
C LYS A 269 -0.96 5.72 -23.50
N VAL A 270 0.16 5.87 -24.20
CA VAL A 270 1.52 5.59 -23.69
C VAL A 270 1.96 6.55 -22.59
N LEU A 271 1.48 7.80 -22.58
CA LEU A 271 1.75 8.76 -21.51
C LEU A 271 1.21 8.29 -20.15
N GLU A 272 0.13 7.52 -20.14
CA GLU A 272 -0.52 7.00 -18.93
C GLU A 272 0.00 5.64 -18.46
N ARG A 273 1.04 5.11 -19.12
CA ARG A 273 1.66 3.85 -18.71
C ARG A 273 2.13 3.89 -17.25
N THR A 274 2.10 2.73 -16.64
CA THR A 274 2.51 2.48 -15.25
C THR A 274 3.91 1.86 -15.13
N GLY A 275 4.47 1.40 -16.26
CA GLY A 275 5.76 0.75 -16.32
C GLY A 275 6.65 1.27 -17.45
N ASN A 276 7.94 0.96 -17.36
CA ASN A 276 8.93 1.28 -18.40
C ASN A 276 8.84 0.37 -19.62
N LEU A 277 8.31 -0.85 -19.45
CA LEU A 277 8.13 -1.84 -20.51
C LEU A 277 6.67 -1.87 -20.94
N ILE A 278 6.43 -1.50 -22.19
CA ILE A 278 5.12 -1.59 -22.84
C ILE A 278 5.16 -2.61 -23.99
N CYS A 279 4.05 -3.30 -24.19
CA CYS A 279 3.80 -4.13 -25.35
C CYS A 279 2.64 -3.52 -26.13
N VAL A 280 2.94 -2.98 -27.31
CA VAL A 280 1.94 -2.37 -28.19
C VAL A 280 1.33 -3.46 -29.07
N ASN A 281 0.00 -3.58 -29.04
CA ASN A 281 -0.72 -4.62 -29.75
C ASN A 281 -0.62 -4.44 -31.28
N SER A 282 0.01 -5.38 -31.96
CA SER A 282 0.16 -5.37 -33.42
C SER A 282 -1.15 -5.61 -34.20
N LYS A 283 -2.21 -6.10 -33.55
CA LYS A 283 -3.57 -6.20 -34.12
C LYS A 283 -4.33 -4.89 -34.04
N THR A 284 -3.96 -4.00 -33.12
CA THR A 284 -4.65 -2.72 -32.88
C THR A 284 -3.93 -1.55 -33.54
N TRP A 285 -2.60 -1.54 -33.47
CA TRP A 285 -1.77 -0.43 -33.90
C TRP A 285 -0.82 -0.87 -35.01
N GLN A 286 -0.62 -0.02 -36.01
CA GLN A 286 0.38 -0.23 -37.04
C GLN A 286 1.77 0.20 -36.55
N VAL A 287 2.84 -0.45 -37.02
CA VAL A 287 4.23 -0.08 -36.69
C VAL A 287 4.51 1.40 -36.95
N SER A 288 3.97 1.98 -38.04
CA SER A 288 4.11 3.40 -38.36
C SER A 288 3.59 4.32 -37.26
N GLN A 289 2.46 3.97 -36.62
CA GLN A 289 1.90 4.73 -35.50
C GLN A 289 2.78 4.62 -34.24
N VAL A 290 3.43 3.46 -34.04
CA VAL A 290 4.40 3.28 -32.95
C VAL A 290 5.63 4.18 -33.17
N LEU A 291 6.09 4.29 -34.42
CA LEU A 291 7.22 5.15 -34.77
C LEU A 291 6.88 6.64 -34.70
N GLU A 292 5.67 7.03 -35.11
CA GLU A 292 5.13 8.36 -34.90
C GLU A 292 5.12 8.72 -33.41
N MET A 293 4.64 7.81 -32.55
CA MET A 293 4.63 7.99 -31.10
C MET A 293 6.05 8.16 -30.50
N ILE A 294 7.02 7.39 -30.98
CA ILE A 294 8.43 7.55 -30.57
C ILE A 294 8.98 8.94 -30.99
N ASP A 295 8.61 9.43 -32.17
CA ASP A 295 9.03 10.75 -32.63
C ASP A 295 8.32 11.89 -31.90
N GLU A 296 7.02 11.77 -31.65
CA GLU A 296 6.24 12.72 -30.83
C GLU A 296 6.86 12.86 -29.45
N LEU A 297 7.17 11.74 -28.77
CA LEU A 297 7.81 11.73 -27.44
C LEU A 297 9.29 12.13 -27.45
N LYS A 298 9.89 12.33 -28.64
CA LYS A 298 11.31 12.64 -28.85
C LYS A 298 12.25 11.66 -28.12
N ARG A 299 11.96 10.37 -28.25
CA ARG A 299 12.68 9.26 -27.58
C ARG A 299 13.98 8.86 -28.31
N TYR A 300 14.82 9.85 -28.60
CA TYR A 300 16.12 9.67 -29.26
C TYR A 300 17.30 9.92 -28.30
N PRO A 301 18.41 9.17 -28.43
CA PRO A 301 18.62 8.14 -29.45
C PRO A 301 17.83 6.86 -29.19
N LEU A 302 17.35 6.23 -30.26
CA LEU A 302 16.56 5.01 -30.25
C LEU A 302 17.45 3.79 -30.51
N LEU A 303 17.36 2.77 -29.64
CA LEU A 303 17.99 1.48 -29.87
C LEU A 303 16.97 0.50 -30.43
N VAL A 304 17.22 -0.02 -31.63
CA VAL A 304 16.39 -1.04 -32.27
C VAL A 304 17.06 -2.40 -32.14
N LEU A 305 16.37 -3.33 -31.46
CA LEU A 305 16.84 -4.70 -31.30
C LEU A 305 16.30 -5.56 -32.43
N LEU A 306 17.21 -6.18 -33.18
CA LEU A 306 16.89 -7.04 -34.31
C LEU A 306 17.08 -8.52 -33.93
N GLU A 307 16.13 -9.35 -34.33
CA GLU A 307 16.25 -10.80 -34.19
C GLU A 307 17.18 -11.35 -35.29
N PRO A 308 18.25 -12.11 -34.95
CA PRO A 308 19.20 -12.62 -35.95
C PRO A 308 18.58 -13.33 -37.15
N ASN A 309 17.47 -14.05 -36.95
CA ASN A 309 16.82 -14.83 -38.00
C ASN A 309 15.95 -13.98 -38.93
N LYS A 310 15.50 -12.81 -38.47
CA LYS A 310 14.62 -11.88 -39.21
C LYS A 310 15.27 -10.51 -39.46
N ALA A 311 16.56 -10.37 -39.13
CA ALA A 311 17.24 -9.08 -39.07
C ALA A 311 17.17 -8.27 -40.37
N TYR A 312 17.17 -8.91 -41.55
CA TYR A 312 17.02 -8.21 -42.83
C TYR A 312 15.63 -7.62 -43.03
N GLU A 313 14.58 -8.41 -42.78
CA GLU A 313 13.18 -7.98 -42.89
C GLU A 313 12.91 -6.84 -41.90
N GLU A 314 13.32 -7.02 -40.64
CA GLU A 314 13.13 -6.02 -39.59
C GLU A 314 13.95 -4.75 -39.87
N LEU A 315 15.22 -4.87 -40.26
CA LEU A 315 16.05 -3.72 -40.61
C LEU A 315 15.48 -2.96 -41.80
N SER A 316 15.12 -3.65 -42.87
CA SER A 316 14.62 -3.00 -44.09
C SER A 316 13.30 -2.28 -43.85
N MET A 317 12.37 -2.90 -43.11
CA MET A 317 11.12 -2.28 -42.69
C MET A 317 11.39 -1.05 -41.82
N MET A 318 12.14 -1.21 -40.72
CA MET A 318 12.39 -0.14 -39.76
C MET A 318 13.15 1.02 -40.39
N ASN A 319 14.19 0.75 -41.18
CA ASN A 319 14.95 1.78 -41.89
C ASN A 319 14.03 2.56 -42.83
N SER A 320 13.20 1.87 -43.62
CA SER A 320 12.30 2.56 -44.57
C SER A 320 11.28 3.50 -43.91
N LEU A 321 10.77 3.12 -42.73
CA LEU A 321 9.84 3.95 -41.98
C LEU A 321 10.55 5.08 -41.22
N LEU A 322 11.68 4.78 -40.59
CA LEU A 322 12.43 5.73 -39.77
C LEU A 322 13.13 6.82 -40.60
N THR A 323 13.41 6.57 -41.88
CA THR A 323 13.96 7.61 -42.77
C THR A 323 13.04 8.81 -42.99
N ASN A 324 11.76 8.71 -42.63
CA ASN A 324 10.85 9.84 -42.63
C ASN A 324 11.10 10.83 -41.47
N TYR A 325 11.78 10.39 -40.40
CA TYR A 325 11.99 11.16 -39.17
C TYR A 325 13.47 11.47 -38.88
N VAL A 326 14.37 10.57 -39.32
CA VAL A 326 15.81 10.64 -39.05
C VAL A 326 16.57 10.44 -40.36
N PRO A 327 17.57 11.26 -40.67
CA PRO A 327 18.37 11.07 -41.87
C PRO A 327 19.33 9.88 -41.70
N ARG A 328 19.66 9.19 -42.80
CA ARG A 328 20.44 7.94 -42.77
C ARG A 328 21.84 8.08 -42.16
N ASN A 329 22.46 9.24 -42.29
CA ASN A 329 23.78 9.53 -41.70
C ASN A 329 23.75 9.59 -40.17
N GLU A 330 22.56 9.68 -39.55
CA GLU A 330 22.36 9.61 -38.10
C GLU A 330 21.93 8.21 -37.65
N MET A 331 22.01 7.22 -38.54
CA MET A 331 21.69 5.81 -38.26
C MET A 331 22.93 4.92 -38.36
N SER A 332 23.01 3.90 -37.51
CA SER A 332 24.12 2.94 -37.50
C SER A 332 23.68 1.52 -37.19
N VAL A 333 24.17 0.55 -37.96
CA VAL A 333 24.03 -0.88 -37.72
C VAL A 333 25.35 -1.41 -37.17
N MET A 334 25.30 -1.98 -35.96
CA MET A 334 26.49 -2.31 -35.18
C MET A 334 26.84 -3.80 -35.17
N PHE A 335 26.35 -4.57 -36.14
CA PHE A 335 26.70 -5.96 -36.34
C PHE A 335 26.68 -6.34 -37.82
N ARG A 336 27.34 -7.46 -38.14
CA ARG A 336 27.30 -8.10 -39.46
C ARG A 336 26.79 -9.52 -39.29
N MET A 337 26.11 -10.02 -40.31
CA MET A 337 25.73 -11.43 -40.36
C MET A 337 26.83 -12.25 -41.03
N ASP A 338 27.00 -13.49 -40.59
CA ASP A 338 27.92 -14.42 -41.25
C ASP A 338 27.30 -14.88 -42.58
N THR A 339 27.93 -14.52 -43.70
CA THR A 339 27.43 -14.84 -45.05
C THR A 339 27.33 -16.33 -45.32
N LYS A 340 28.04 -17.17 -44.54
CA LYS A 340 27.91 -18.63 -44.60
C LYS A 340 26.55 -19.13 -44.12
N LYS A 341 25.77 -18.29 -43.42
CA LYS A 341 24.41 -18.62 -42.94
C LYS A 341 23.32 -18.49 -43.99
N GLY A 342 23.68 -18.25 -45.25
CA GLY A 342 22.76 -18.27 -46.39
C GLY A 342 22.33 -16.89 -46.88
N ASN A 343 21.36 -16.88 -47.81
CA ASN A 343 21.00 -15.71 -48.61
C ASN A 343 20.55 -14.50 -47.75
N ASN A 344 19.82 -14.74 -46.65
CA ASN A 344 19.36 -13.68 -45.75
C ASN A 344 20.53 -12.86 -45.16
N ALA A 345 21.61 -13.54 -44.74
CA ALA A 345 22.81 -12.87 -44.22
C ALA A 345 23.53 -12.02 -45.28
N ILE A 346 23.55 -12.50 -46.52
CA ILE A 346 24.12 -11.78 -47.66
C ILE A 346 23.28 -10.52 -47.97
N GLN A 347 21.95 -10.67 -48.02
CA GLN A 347 21.01 -9.57 -48.24
C GLN A 347 21.12 -8.51 -47.15
N PHE A 348 21.20 -8.92 -45.88
CA PHE A 348 21.42 -8.01 -44.75
C PHE A 348 22.68 -7.18 -44.93
N ASN A 349 23.84 -7.82 -45.11
CA ASN A 349 25.12 -7.10 -45.21
C ASN A 349 25.16 -6.19 -46.46
N ARG A 350 24.56 -6.64 -47.57
CA ARG A 350 24.41 -5.82 -48.78
C ARG A 350 23.55 -4.60 -48.50
N TYR A 351 22.41 -4.76 -47.83
CA TYR A 351 21.52 -3.66 -47.47
C TYR A 351 22.23 -2.62 -46.59
N VAL A 352 22.93 -3.06 -45.54
CA VAL A 352 23.71 -2.17 -44.65
C VAL A 352 24.71 -1.33 -45.45
N THR A 353 25.38 -1.94 -46.43
CA THR A 353 26.38 -1.25 -47.27
C THR A 353 25.71 -0.31 -48.28
N THR A 354 24.70 -0.78 -49.00
CA THR A 354 23.98 0.00 -50.02
C THR A 354 23.32 1.25 -49.43
N TRP A 355 22.81 1.15 -48.21
CA TRP A 355 22.12 2.26 -47.54
C TRP A 355 23.04 3.09 -46.63
N GLY A 356 24.36 2.79 -46.61
CA GLY A 356 25.35 3.55 -45.84
C GLY A 356 25.10 3.52 -44.34
N LEU A 357 24.63 2.38 -43.80
CA LEU A 357 24.26 2.22 -42.38
C LEU A 357 25.43 1.74 -41.51
N ASN A 358 26.62 1.56 -42.07
CA ASN A 358 27.83 1.16 -41.37
C ASN A 358 28.59 2.35 -40.73
N ASN A 359 27.87 3.42 -40.39
CA ASN A 359 28.42 4.62 -39.77
C ASN A 359 28.92 4.33 -38.36
N SER A 360 29.90 5.11 -37.89
CA SER A 360 30.31 5.08 -36.49
C SER A 360 29.25 5.71 -35.61
N VAL A 361 28.95 5.08 -34.47
CA VAL A 361 28.14 5.72 -33.42
C VAL A 361 28.91 6.89 -32.81
N ASP A 362 28.25 8.03 -32.71
CA ASP A 362 28.70 9.29 -32.12
C ASP A 362 27.54 10.03 -31.42
N LYS A 363 27.78 11.28 -31.02
CA LYS A 363 26.78 12.13 -30.33
C LYS A 363 25.59 12.55 -31.20
N ASN A 364 25.71 12.49 -32.52
CA ASN A 364 24.66 12.86 -33.47
C ASN A 364 23.85 11.64 -33.91
N THR A 365 24.31 10.43 -33.58
CA THR A 365 23.61 9.19 -33.94
C THR A 365 22.29 9.10 -33.18
N ARG A 366 21.17 9.17 -33.92
CA ARG A 366 19.82 9.08 -33.36
C ARG A 366 19.27 7.67 -33.37
N ILE A 367 19.71 6.77 -34.26
CA ILE A 367 19.21 5.39 -34.32
C ILE A 367 20.38 4.41 -34.39
N VAL A 368 20.33 3.40 -33.53
CA VAL A 368 21.28 2.29 -33.54
C VAL A 368 20.55 0.98 -33.63
N TYR A 369 20.93 0.15 -34.61
CA TYR A 369 20.48 -1.22 -34.74
C TYR A 369 21.51 -2.18 -34.17
N ILE A 370 21.09 -3.04 -33.24
CA ILE A 370 21.91 -4.13 -32.71
C ILE A 370 21.16 -5.46 -32.80
N SER A 371 21.90 -6.55 -32.68
CA SER A 371 21.26 -7.85 -32.48
C SER A 371 20.80 -7.99 -31.03
N ASN A 372 19.62 -8.59 -30.84
CA ASN A 372 19.03 -8.85 -29.52
C ASN A 372 19.77 -9.90 -28.67
N ASN A 373 20.93 -10.38 -29.12
CA ASN A 373 21.75 -11.38 -28.42
C ASN A 373 23.11 -10.85 -27.95
N LYS A 374 23.48 -9.61 -28.27
CA LYS A 374 24.82 -9.07 -27.95
C LYS A 374 24.85 -7.55 -27.98
N VAL A 375 25.36 -6.95 -26.91
CA VAL A 375 25.67 -5.51 -26.87
C VAL A 375 27.04 -5.25 -27.53
N PRO A 376 27.12 -4.41 -28.58
CA PRO A 376 28.39 -4.04 -29.18
C PRO A 376 29.25 -3.20 -28.23
N LYS A 377 30.54 -3.56 -28.08
CA LYS A 377 31.51 -2.84 -27.23
C LYS A 377 31.54 -1.31 -27.44
N PRO A 378 31.39 -0.77 -28.67
CA PRO A 378 31.41 0.67 -28.85
C PRO A 378 30.25 1.40 -28.16
N LEU A 379 29.08 0.77 -27.97
CA LEU A 379 27.98 1.40 -27.23
C LEU A 379 28.34 1.64 -25.76
N LEU A 380 29.06 0.68 -25.16
CA LEU A 380 29.54 0.78 -23.77
C LEU A 380 30.65 1.84 -23.60
N LYS A 381 31.46 2.06 -24.64
CA LYS A 381 32.64 2.95 -24.57
C LYS A 381 32.37 4.38 -25.01
N LYS A 382 31.38 4.61 -25.89
CA LYS A 382 31.16 5.90 -26.56
C LYS A 382 30.08 6.79 -25.91
N GLY A 383 29.58 6.42 -24.73
CA GLY A 383 28.59 7.23 -24.02
C GLY A 383 27.21 7.26 -24.69
N PHE A 384 26.93 6.35 -25.64
CA PHE A 384 25.61 6.20 -26.22
C PHE A 384 24.64 5.68 -25.17
N ARG A 385 23.61 6.46 -24.86
CA ARG A 385 22.55 6.09 -23.90
C ARG A 385 21.20 6.20 -24.60
N PRO A 386 20.54 5.08 -24.92
CA PRO A 386 19.26 5.15 -25.58
C PRO A 386 18.20 5.77 -24.67
N LYS A 387 17.39 6.68 -25.22
CA LYS A 387 16.20 7.23 -24.55
C LYS A 387 14.95 6.39 -24.84
N GLY A 388 15.03 5.51 -25.82
CA GLY A 388 14.00 4.53 -26.13
C GLY A 388 14.63 3.25 -26.66
N ILE A 389 14.01 2.13 -26.35
CA ILE A 389 14.35 0.83 -26.93
C ILE A 389 13.13 0.29 -27.65
N PHE A 390 13.31 -0.21 -28.86
CA PHE A 390 12.24 -0.81 -29.65
C PHE A 390 12.64 -2.22 -30.11
N GLN A 391 11.71 -3.16 -30.01
CA GLN A 391 11.86 -4.49 -30.57
C GLN A 391 10.54 -5.01 -31.15
N ILE A 392 10.65 -5.77 -32.23
CA ILE A 392 9.52 -6.50 -32.80
C ILE A 392 9.42 -7.85 -32.07
N GLY A 393 8.22 -8.19 -31.65
CA GLY A 393 7.93 -9.32 -30.78
C GLY A 393 8.16 -9.02 -29.30
N SER A 394 7.51 -9.83 -28.47
CA SER A 394 7.55 -9.76 -27.01
C SER A 394 8.61 -10.69 -26.41
N ARG A 395 9.54 -11.20 -27.23
CA ARG A 395 10.50 -12.22 -26.80
C ARG A 395 11.46 -11.69 -25.74
N LYS A 396 11.85 -12.58 -24.83
CA LYS A 396 12.88 -12.30 -23.84
C LYS A 396 14.21 -12.02 -24.54
N THR A 397 14.85 -10.90 -24.19
CA THR A 397 16.21 -10.63 -24.64
C THR A 397 17.17 -11.66 -24.04
N ALA A 398 18.29 -11.91 -24.71
CA ALA A 398 19.27 -12.85 -24.17
C ALA A 398 19.82 -12.35 -22.83
N HIS A 399 20.12 -13.27 -21.90
CA HIS A 399 20.56 -12.93 -20.54
C HIS A 399 21.73 -11.95 -20.48
N ASN A 400 22.63 -11.98 -21.47
CA ASN A 400 23.82 -11.15 -21.57
C ASN A 400 23.55 -9.70 -22.03
N ILE A 401 22.35 -9.38 -22.48
CA ILE A 401 21.91 -8.03 -22.87
C ILE A 401 20.72 -7.55 -22.03
N ASN A 402 20.05 -8.46 -21.31
CA ASN A 402 18.90 -8.17 -20.45
C ASN A 402 19.13 -6.95 -19.53
N ASP A 403 20.24 -6.94 -18.78
CA ASP A 403 20.53 -5.85 -17.83
C ASP A 403 20.81 -4.52 -18.53
N TYR A 404 21.39 -4.57 -19.74
CA TYR A 404 21.58 -3.38 -20.55
C TYR A 404 20.25 -2.84 -21.06
N VAL A 405 19.29 -3.69 -21.43
CA VAL A 405 17.99 -3.25 -21.96
C VAL A 405 17.04 -2.79 -20.85
N HIS A 406 16.82 -3.63 -19.84
CA HIS A 406 15.79 -3.41 -18.83
C HIS A 406 16.09 -2.29 -17.82
N GLY A 407 17.31 -1.74 -17.83
CA GLY A 407 17.67 -0.55 -17.04
C GLY A 407 17.17 0.78 -17.61
N HIS A 408 16.47 0.79 -18.75
CA HIS A 408 15.98 2.00 -19.41
C HIS A 408 14.52 2.30 -19.05
N ASP A 409 14.16 3.59 -19.12
CA ASP A 409 12.84 4.09 -18.70
C ASP A 409 11.75 3.92 -19.76
N PHE A 410 12.11 3.61 -21.00
CA PHE A 410 11.17 3.46 -22.11
C PHE A 410 11.57 2.33 -23.06
N ILE A 411 10.82 1.23 -22.99
CA ILE A 411 11.04 0.01 -23.77
C ILE A 411 9.72 -0.39 -24.43
N VAL A 412 9.74 -0.49 -25.75
CA VAL A 412 8.58 -0.81 -26.58
C VAL A 412 8.78 -2.18 -27.23
N GLN A 413 7.86 -3.09 -26.93
CA GLN A 413 7.67 -4.33 -27.66
C GLN A 413 6.48 -4.16 -28.61
N TYR A 414 6.59 -4.70 -29.81
CA TYR A 414 5.49 -4.70 -30.78
C TYR A 414 5.09 -6.13 -31.11
N ASP A 415 4.00 -6.61 -30.53
CA ASP A 415 3.54 -8.01 -30.64
C ASP A 415 2.03 -8.11 -30.46
N GLU A 416 1.46 -9.28 -30.77
CA GLU A 416 0.02 -9.53 -30.60
C GLU A 416 -0.37 -9.63 -29.11
N ASP A 417 0.54 -10.18 -28.30
CA ASP A 417 0.34 -10.48 -26.89
C ASP A 417 1.62 -10.23 -26.08
N VAL A 418 1.44 -9.95 -24.78
CA VAL A 418 2.55 -9.89 -23.83
C VAL A 418 3.14 -11.29 -23.65
N SER A 419 4.47 -11.40 -23.68
CA SER A 419 5.12 -12.67 -23.41
C SER A 419 4.78 -13.19 -22.01
N PRO A 420 4.44 -14.50 -21.86
CA PRO A 420 4.18 -15.11 -20.56
C PRO A 420 5.29 -14.91 -19.53
N HIS A 421 6.54 -14.70 -19.99
CA HIS A 421 7.69 -14.42 -19.12
C HIS A 421 7.58 -13.08 -18.37
N TYR A 422 6.87 -12.10 -18.92
CA TYR A 422 6.63 -10.81 -18.28
C TYR A 422 5.31 -10.79 -17.48
N GLY A 423 4.57 -11.90 -17.41
CA GLY A 423 3.39 -12.04 -16.55
C GLY A 423 3.73 -12.38 -15.09
N TYR A 424 4.85 -13.09 -14.87
CA TYR A 424 5.24 -13.63 -13.56
C TYR A 424 6.66 -13.22 -13.09
N GLY A 425 7.35 -12.36 -13.84
CA GLY A 425 8.72 -11.91 -13.57
C GLY A 425 8.82 -10.55 -12.87
N TYR A 426 10.06 -10.14 -12.55
CA TYR A 426 10.37 -8.81 -11.99
C TYR A 426 10.05 -7.65 -12.95
N TYR A 427 10.08 -7.91 -14.25
CA TYR A 427 9.71 -6.96 -15.29
C TYR A 427 8.30 -7.32 -15.78
N LYS A 428 7.34 -6.44 -15.56
CA LYS A 428 5.98 -6.59 -16.08
C LYS A 428 5.80 -5.69 -17.28
N ALA A 429 5.34 -6.28 -18.39
CA ALA A 429 4.97 -5.51 -19.56
C ALA A 429 3.49 -5.13 -19.46
N GLU A 430 3.21 -3.85 -19.67
CA GLU A 430 1.84 -3.35 -19.80
C GLU A 430 1.39 -3.44 -21.25
N MET A 431 0.21 -4.01 -21.50
CA MET A 431 -0.34 -4.12 -22.85
C MET A 431 -1.06 -2.83 -23.25
N ILE A 432 -0.71 -2.28 -24.41
CA ILE A 432 -1.22 -1.01 -24.95
C ILE A 432 -1.89 -1.20 -26.31
#